data_AF-A0AAE6NQC9-F1
#
_entry.id   AF-A0AAE6NQC9-F1
#
_cell.length_a   1.000
_cell.length_b   1.000
_cell.length_c   1.000
_cell.angle_alpha   90.00
_cell.angle_beta   90.00
_cell.angle_gamma   90.00
#
_symmetry.space_group_name_H-M   'P 1'
#
loop_
_entity.id
_entity.type
_entity.pdbx_description
1 polymer ?
#
loop_
_entity_poly.entity_id
_entity_poly.type
_entity_poly.pdbx_seq_one_letter_code
_entity_poly.pdbx_strand_id
1 'polypeptide(L)'
;MIDTPDTRNRRLIEAWGHVSAASDGAAADPLVRDCARRLLADPGGEQAQLWTFGLVRMAGYLAWRPGPEAARSALDALLAVDRALKEVPCPHTSHPYEDALKELLADEVWLAGPELKSLVGPAPEGDTWRCPANVAGFARLTADVLDPFTVGGLPERIPAAHTSRLSSLSSLLNGYPYGVPGEELSFQAGALPRRPTKGVLAGYVVTLHASQWYAASGLITEKPVLDDMITGLEAALPLLRDTSCPHTAAEHPKPSGDPSGDAMTGYFLRSPGGRAQLRAGSADELLKGWLCHGFLRGLAEEALSNLRYARDSLAGTRDDRLLDGTYTRADGRLDIGALTDCFDAAEYDKSWEAENAVRWAARRYAATGDDSPRERLVLLLLVLWCAEAVDLAPDVGEEIREVLVGVRTAAPDAACAHDEAHPPAYPDFQAHLNHLYAPSEFAAPEEARGAEAWGCPRYLAGLAEDALDTLA
;
A
#
# COMPACT_ATOMS: atom_id res chain seq x y z
N MET A 1 -53.60 20.38 -20.03
CA MET A 1 -52.67 20.70 -18.93
C MET A 1 -51.56 21.52 -19.55
N ILE A 2 -51.48 22.83 -19.27
CA ILE A 2 -50.46 23.70 -19.87
C ILE A 2 -49.14 23.41 -19.13
N ASP A 3 -48.13 22.92 -19.85
CA ASP A 3 -46.81 22.62 -19.28
C ASP A 3 -46.07 23.95 -19.04
N THR A 4 -46.08 24.44 -17.80
CA THR A 4 -45.35 25.66 -17.44
C THR A 4 -43.84 25.38 -17.39
N PRO A 5 -42.97 26.37 -17.65
CA PRO A 5 -41.52 26.22 -17.52
C PRO A 5 -41.09 25.61 -16.18
N ASP A 6 -41.74 25.99 -15.09
CA ASP A 6 -41.49 25.44 -13.75
C ASP A 6 -41.87 23.96 -13.62
N THR A 7 -42.98 23.54 -14.24
CA THR A 7 -43.41 22.13 -14.22
C THR A 7 -42.43 21.25 -14.99
N ARG A 8 -41.94 21.76 -16.12
CA ARG A 8 -40.90 21.09 -16.91
C ARG A 8 -39.58 20.98 -16.14
N ASN A 9 -39.13 22.06 -15.50
CA ASN A 9 -37.89 22.08 -14.72
C ASN A 9 -37.96 21.13 -13.53
N ARG A 10 -39.11 21.05 -12.82
CA ARG A 10 -39.28 20.09 -11.71
C ARG A 10 -39.16 18.63 -12.15
N ARG A 11 -39.73 18.27 -13.30
CA ARG A 11 -39.60 16.92 -13.86
C ARG A 11 -38.16 16.57 -14.22
N LEU A 12 -37.41 17.55 -14.76
CA LEU A 12 -35.98 17.36 -15.05
C LEU A 12 -35.15 17.18 -13.79
N ILE A 13 -35.41 18.00 -12.75
CA ILE A 13 -34.75 17.87 -11.45
C ILE A 13 -34.96 16.48 -10.83
N GLU A 14 -36.19 15.97 -10.88
CA GLU A 14 -36.52 14.63 -10.41
C GLU A 14 -35.77 13.56 -11.21
N ALA A 15 -35.78 13.66 -12.55
CA ALA A 15 -35.05 12.74 -13.42
C ALA A 15 -33.54 12.72 -13.15
N TRP A 16 -32.90 13.88 -12.99
CA TRP A 16 -31.47 13.96 -12.63
C TRP A 16 -31.20 13.37 -11.24
N GLY A 17 -32.15 13.53 -10.31
CA GLY A 17 -32.07 12.95 -8.96
C GLY A 17 -31.97 11.43 -8.94
N HIS A 18 -32.49 10.76 -9.98
CA HIS A 18 -32.43 9.30 -10.17
C HIS A 18 -31.19 8.82 -10.92
N VAL A 19 -30.38 9.72 -11.49
CA VAL A 19 -29.12 9.35 -12.14
C VAL A 19 -28.05 9.11 -11.07
N SER A 20 -27.39 7.97 -11.14
CA SER A 20 -26.33 7.55 -10.24
C SER A 20 -25.19 6.89 -11.02
N ALA A 21 -24.07 6.60 -10.37
CA ALA A 21 -22.98 5.82 -10.96
C ALA A 21 -23.42 4.42 -11.47
N ALA A 22 -24.60 3.92 -11.07
CA ALA A 22 -25.17 2.65 -11.51
C ALA A 22 -26.07 2.76 -12.74
N SER A 23 -26.45 3.97 -13.13
CA SER A 23 -27.48 4.18 -14.13
C SER A 23 -27.05 3.66 -15.50
N ASP A 24 -28.01 3.09 -16.22
CA ASP A 24 -27.80 2.63 -17.59
C ASP A 24 -27.60 3.82 -18.54
N GLY A 25 -26.67 3.68 -19.49
CA GLY A 25 -26.30 4.74 -20.40
C GLY A 25 -27.43 5.15 -21.34
N ALA A 26 -28.28 4.20 -21.77
CA ALA A 26 -29.42 4.51 -22.63
C ALA A 26 -30.44 5.45 -21.95
N ALA A 27 -30.52 5.42 -20.62
CA ALA A 27 -31.39 6.29 -19.84
C ALA A 27 -30.69 7.59 -19.39
N ALA A 28 -29.43 7.51 -18.97
CA ALA A 28 -28.70 8.65 -18.41
C ALA A 28 -28.10 9.59 -19.47
N ASP A 29 -27.52 9.07 -20.56
CA ASP A 29 -26.87 9.90 -21.58
C ASP A 29 -27.80 10.93 -22.23
N PRO A 30 -29.08 10.64 -22.54
CA PRO A 30 -30.00 11.65 -23.05
C PRO A 30 -30.25 12.80 -22.06
N LEU A 31 -30.33 12.51 -20.76
CA LEU A 31 -30.55 13.52 -19.71
C LEU A 31 -29.34 14.45 -19.56
N VAL A 32 -28.13 13.87 -19.57
CA VAL A 32 -26.88 14.62 -19.54
C VAL A 32 -26.78 15.54 -20.75
N ARG A 33 -27.01 15.01 -21.96
CA ARG A 33 -26.92 15.80 -23.20
C ARG A 33 -27.97 16.90 -23.27
N ASP A 34 -29.21 16.66 -22.82
CA ASP A 34 -30.21 17.72 -22.77
C ASP A 34 -29.81 18.84 -21.79
N CYS A 35 -29.29 18.47 -20.62
CA CYS A 35 -28.81 19.42 -19.62
C CYS A 35 -27.63 20.25 -20.16
N ALA A 36 -26.60 19.58 -20.70
CA ALA A 36 -25.42 20.22 -21.28
C ALA A 36 -25.77 21.14 -22.45
N ARG A 37 -26.67 20.71 -23.36
CA ARG A 37 -27.12 21.52 -24.50
C ARG A 37 -27.82 22.80 -24.06
N ARG A 38 -28.66 22.74 -23.01
CA ARG A 38 -29.33 23.93 -22.47
C ARG A 38 -28.34 24.88 -21.82
N LEU A 39 -27.37 24.35 -21.09
CA LEU A 39 -26.32 25.13 -20.47
C LEU A 39 -25.43 25.83 -21.50
N LEU A 40 -25.06 25.13 -22.58
CA LEU A 40 -24.26 25.68 -23.67
C LEU A 40 -24.98 26.77 -24.47
N ALA A 41 -26.31 26.73 -24.53
CA ALA A 41 -27.08 27.75 -25.23
C ALA A 41 -26.99 29.13 -24.56
N ASP A 42 -26.81 29.16 -23.23
CA ASP A 42 -26.71 30.39 -22.44
C ASP A 42 -25.89 30.17 -21.14
N PRO A 43 -24.55 30.04 -21.25
CA PRO A 43 -23.70 29.64 -20.13
C PRO A 43 -23.58 30.69 -19.01
N GLY A 44 -23.97 31.94 -19.28
CA GLY A 44 -24.01 33.03 -18.30
C GLY A 44 -25.41 33.49 -17.94
N GLY A 45 -26.45 32.82 -18.43
CA GLY A 45 -27.83 33.24 -18.32
C GLY A 45 -28.49 32.97 -16.97
N GLU A 46 -29.72 33.44 -16.83
CA GLU A 46 -30.53 33.33 -15.60
C GLU A 46 -30.83 31.89 -15.15
N GLN A 47 -30.61 30.89 -16.02
CA GLN A 47 -30.79 29.47 -15.69
C GLN A 47 -29.48 28.67 -15.67
N ALA A 48 -28.33 29.30 -15.88
CA ALA A 48 -27.04 28.62 -15.92
C ALA A 48 -26.76 27.82 -14.63
N GLN A 49 -27.14 28.36 -13.47
CA GLN A 49 -27.06 27.69 -12.17
C GLN A 49 -27.85 26.37 -12.14
N LEU A 50 -29.08 26.35 -12.66
CA LEU A 50 -29.93 25.15 -12.61
C LEU A 50 -29.32 24.02 -13.43
N TRP A 51 -28.87 24.31 -14.64
CA TRP A 51 -28.27 23.29 -15.50
C TRP A 51 -26.88 22.88 -15.01
N THR A 52 -26.09 23.81 -14.45
CA THR A 52 -24.79 23.49 -13.83
C THR A 52 -24.96 22.50 -12.69
N PHE A 53 -25.87 22.78 -11.76
CA PHE A 53 -26.13 21.88 -10.64
C PHE A 53 -26.85 20.59 -11.08
N GLY A 54 -27.57 20.60 -12.20
CA GLY A 54 -28.05 19.39 -12.86
C GLY A 54 -26.90 18.47 -13.30
N LEU A 55 -25.85 19.02 -13.93
CA LEU A 55 -24.64 18.26 -14.29
C LEU A 55 -23.85 17.81 -13.05
N VAL A 56 -23.72 18.67 -12.03
CA VAL A 56 -23.11 18.30 -10.73
C VAL A 56 -23.83 17.12 -10.10
N ARG A 57 -25.17 17.11 -10.10
CA ARG A 57 -25.96 16.00 -9.55
C ARG A 57 -25.71 14.68 -10.29
N MET A 58 -25.49 14.75 -11.60
CA MET A 58 -25.21 13.59 -12.44
C MET A 58 -23.71 13.24 -12.51
N ALA A 59 -22.84 13.96 -11.79
CA ALA A 59 -21.39 13.80 -11.89
C ALA A 59 -20.91 12.39 -11.52
N GLY A 60 -21.57 11.69 -10.59
CA GLY A 60 -21.21 10.31 -10.24
C GLY A 60 -21.40 9.32 -11.39
N TYR A 61 -22.39 9.55 -12.26
CA TYR A 61 -22.54 8.81 -13.52
C TYR A 61 -21.45 9.19 -14.52
N LEU A 62 -21.25 10.49 -14.70
CA LEU A 62 -20.29 11.06 -15.66
C LEU A 62 -18.83 10.73 -15.33
N ALA A 63 -18.48 10.55 -14.07
CA ALA A 63 -17.12 10.22 -13.66
C ALA A 63 -16.77 8.73 -13.83
N TRP A 64 -17.78 7.86 -13.98
CA TRP A 64 -17.56 6.41 -14.07
C TRP A 64 -17.66 5.88 -15.49
N ARG A 65 -18.85 5.88 -16.11
CA ARG A 65 -19.07 5.26 -17.43
C ARG A 65 -20.13 6.01 -18.26
N PRO A 66 -19.92 7.30 -18.56
CA PRO A 66 -20.75 8.00 -19.53
C PRO A 66 -20.53 7.48 -20.95
N GLY A 67 -21.52 7.65 -21.83
CA GLY A 67 -21.26 7.60 -23.26
C GLY A 67 -20.25 8.69 -23.69
N PRO A 68 -19.39 8.46 -24.70
CA PRO A 68 -18.35 9.42 -25.10
C PRO A 68 -18.88 10.80 -25.50
N GLU A 69 -20.08 10.87 -26.06
CA GLU A 69 -20.75 12.13 -26.43
C GLU A 69 -21.27 12.86 -25.19
N ALA A 70 -21.89 12.15 -24.24
CA ALA A 70 -22.40 12.72 -23.00
C ALA A 70 -21.27 13.28 -22.12
N ALA A 71 -20.16 12.55 -22.00
CA ALA A 71 -18.96 13.00 -21.29
C ALA A 71 -18.44 14.33 -21.87
N ARG A 72 -18.27 14.38 -23.20
CA ARG A 72 -17.76 15.55 -23.92
C ARG A 72 -18.72 16.73 -23.80
N SER A 73 -20.01 16.53 -24.05
CA SER A 73 -21.01 17.60 -23.93
C SER A 73 -21.06 18.18 -22.52
N ALA A 74 -21.01 17.34 -21.49
CA ALA A 74 -20.98 17.81 -20.11
C ALA A 74 -19.71 18.63 -19.81
N LEU A 75 -18.54 18.13 -20.19
CA LEU A 75 -17.27 18.84 -20.00
C LEU A 75 -17.26 20.19 -20.73
N ASP A 76 -17.65 20.22 -22.01
CA ASP A 76 -17.72 21.44 -22.81
C ASP A 76 -18.65 22.48 -22.17
N ALA A 77 -19.81 22.04 -21.66
CA ALA A 77 -20.78 22.90 -20.99
C ALA A 77 -20.23 23.49 -19.69
N LEU A 78 -19.60 22.67 -18.84
CA LEU A 78 -19.00 23.12 -17.58
C LEU A 78 -17.88 24.13 -17.83
N LEU A 79 -17.02 23.88 -18.83
CA LEU A 79 -15.95 24.80 -19.23
C LEU A 79 -16.49 26.10 -19.84
N ALA A 80 -17.64 26.07 -20.52
CA ALA A 80 -18.28 27.27 -21.04
C ALA A 80 -18.82 28.16 -19.92
N VAL A 81 -19.46 27.56 -18.90
CA VAL A 81 -19.96 28.28 -17.71
C VAL A 81 -18.82 28.90 -16.92
N ASP A 82 -17.76 28.14 -16.65
CA ASP A 82 -16.59 28.67 -15.94
C ASP A 82 -16.05 29.92 -16.67
N ARG A 83 -15.82 29.82 -17.98
CA ARG A 83 -15.37 30.97 -18.79
C ARG A 83 -16.33 32.15 -18.76
N ALA A 84 -17.63 31.91 -18.75
CA ALA A 84 -18.65 32.96 -18.76
C ALA A 84 -18.79 33.67 -17.40
N LEU A 85 -18.62 32.94 -16.29
CA LEU A 85 -18.99 33.42 -14.96
C LEU A 85 -17.81 33.70 -14.02
N LYS A 86 -16.61 33.15 -14.27
CA LYS A 86 -15.49 33.24 -13.32
C LYS A 86 -15.03 34.67 -13.01
N GLU A 87 -15.12 35.58 -13.98
CA GLU A 87 -14.71 36.99 -13.83
C GLU A 87 -15.90 37.90 -13.44
N VAL A 88 -17.10 37.35 -13.30
CA VAL A 88 -18.28 38.14 -12.96
C VAL A 88 -18.26 38.40 -11.45
N PRO A 89 -18.15 39.67 -11.02
CA PRO A 89 -18.05 40.00 -9.60
C PRO A 89 -19.35 39.69 -8.87
N CYS A 90 -19.24 39.31 -7.61
CA CYS A 90 -20.38 39.17 -6.71
C CYS A 90 -20.04 39.73 -5.32
N PRO A 91 -21.04 40.15 -4.51
CA PRO A 91 -20.80 40.82 -3.23
C PRO A 91 -20.47 39.86 -2.08
N HIS A 92 -20.46 38.56 -2.32
CA HIS A 92 -20.28 37.56 -1.27
C HIS A 92 -18.80 37.42 -0.89
N THR A 93 -18.54 37.29 0.41
CA THR A 93 -17.18 37.13 0.96
C THR A 93 -16.70 35.68 0.92
N SER A 94 -17.61 34.72 0.84
CA SER A 94 -17.33 33.29 0.73
C SER A 94 -18.36 32.60 -0.14
N HIS A 95 -18.00 31.41 -0.63
CA HIS A 95 -18.82 30.64 -1.55
C HIS A 95 -18.92 29.18 -1.11
N PRO A 96 -20.10 28.56 -1.18
CA PRO A 96 -20.30 27.16 -0.80
C PRO A 96 -19.32 26.17 -1.44
N TYR A 97 -18.91 26.37 -2.71
CA TYR A 97 -17.96 25.48 -3.38
C TYR A 97 -16.60 25.42 -2.67
N GLU A 98 -16.19 26.47 -1.96
CA GLU A 98 -14.92 26.51 -1.26
C GLU A 98 -14.98 25.69 0.04
N ASP A 99 -16.14 25.63 0.69
CA ASP A 99 -16.35 24.79 1.87
C ASP A 99 -16.55 23.34 1.47
N ALA A 100 -17.19 23.07 0.33
CA ALA A 100 -17.27 21.73 -0.25
C ALA A 100 -15.88 21.08 -0.40
N LEU A 101 -14.86 21.83 -0.80
CA LEU A 101 -13.48 21.34 -0.91
C LEU A 101 -12.89 20.84 0.42
N LYS A 102 -13.36 21.33 1.57
CA LYS A 102 -12.89 20.89 2.89
C LYS A 102 -13.52 19.55 3.30
N GLU A 103 -14.76 19.31 2.87
CA GLU A 103 -15.57 18.18 3.30
C GLU A 103 -15.49 16.99 2.34
N LEU A 104 -15.23 17.24 1.05
CA LEU A 104 -15.18 16.21 0.02
C LEU A 104 -13.92 15.33 0.18
N LEU A 105 -14.10 14.14 0.75
CA LEU A 105 -13.05 13.14 0.94
C LEU A 105 -12.55 12.53 -0.38
N ALA A 106 -13.30 12.67 -1.46
CA ALA A 106 -12.91 12.21 -2.78
C ALA A 106 -13.58 13.07 -3.85
N ASP A 107 -13.61 12.60 -5.10
CA ASP A 107 -14.26 13.25 -6.24
C ASP A 107 -15.82 13.31 -6.18
N GLU A 108 -16.41 13.22 -4.98
CA GLU A 108 -17.86 13.07 -4.75
C GLU A 108 -18.65 14.38 -4.82
N VAL A 109 -18.33 15.25 -5.79
CA VAL A 109 -18.92 16.60 -5.93
C VAL A 109 -20.46 16.58 -6.02
N TRP A 110 -21.06 15.46 -6.46
CA TRP A 110 -22.51 15.26 -6.51
C TRP A 110 -23.20 15.24 -5.14
N LEU A 111 -22.44 15.15 -4.04
CA LEU A 111 -22.93 15.22 -2.66
C LEU A 111 -22.92 16.65 -2.09
N ALA A 112 -22.24 17.60 -2.73
CA ALA A 112 -21.98 18.93 -2.19
C ALA A 112 -22.86 20.06 -2.78
N GLY A 113 -23.72 19.74 -3.75
CA GLY A 113 -24.62 20.72 -4.37
C GLY A 113 -25.85 21.08 -3.52
N PRO A 114 -26.58 22.15 -3.87
CA PRO A 114 -27.82 22.51 -3.19
C PRO A 114 -28.94 21.52 -3.50
N GLU A 115 -30.02 21.56 -2.72
CA GLU A 115 -31.27 20.94 -3.12
C GLU A 115 -31.79 21.60 -4.41
N LEU A 116 -31.72 20.92 -5.56
CA LEU A 116 -32.05 21.50 -6.86
C LEU A 116 -33.45 22.14 -6.95
N LYS A 117 -34.41 21.65 -6.15
CA LYS A 117 -35.76 22.22 -6.09
C LYS A 117 -35.77 23.66 -5.56
N SER A 118 -34.80 24.04 -4.72
CA SER A 118 -34.65 25.41 -4.18
C SER A 118 -34.17 26.41 -5.23
N LEU A 119 -33.64 25.93 -6.36
CA LEU A 119 -33.17 26.77 -7.47
C LEU A 119 -34.29 27.18 -8.43
N VAL A 120 -35.49 26.62 -8.27
CA VAL A 120 -36.67 26.98 -9.10
C VAL A 120 -37.42 28.14 -8.44
N GLY A 121 -37.70 29.18 -9.21
CA GLY A 121 -38.39 30.38 -8.72
C GLY A 121 -37.43 31.48 -8.26
N PRO A 122 -37.94 32.55 -7.62
CA PRO A 122 -37.13 33.71 -7.24
C PRO A 122 -36.05 33.35 -6.23
N ALA A 123 -34.89 34.02 -6.32
CA ALA A 123 -33.80 33.84 -5.36
C ALA A 123 -34.13 34.55 -4.04
N PRO A 124 -33.87 33.93 -2.88
CA PRO A 124 -33.90 34.64 -1.62
C PRO A 124 -32.80 35.72 -1.58
N GLU A 125 -32.98 36.71 -0.72
CA GLU A 125 -31.95 37.74 -0.48
C GLU A 125 -30.70 37.08 0.11
N GLY A 126 -29.52 37.41 -0.43
CA GLY A 126 -28.25 36.82 -0.01
C GLY A 126 -28.00 35.38 -0.49
N ASP A 127 -28.68 34.91 -1.53
CA ASP A 127 -28.47 33.56 -2.09
C ASP A 127 -27.07 33.39 -2.68
N THR A 128 -26.21 32.70 -1.92
CA THR A 128 -24.83 32.37 -2.33
C THR A 128 -24.77 31.23 -3.34
N TRP A 129 -25.83 30.41 -3.49
CA TRP A 129 -25.81 29.26 -4.40
C TRP A 129 -25.89 29.68 -5.86
N ARG A 130 -26.67 30.74 -6.14
CA ARG A 130 -26.92 31.24 -7.49
C ARG A 130 -25.91 32.27 -7.96
N CYS A 131 -24.98 32.71 -7.09
CA CYS A 131 -24.03 33.73 -7.48
C CYS A 131 -23.04 33.21 -8.54
N PRO A 132 -22.57 34.07 -9.47
CA PRO A 132 -21.70 33.66 -10.57
C PRO A 132 -20.45 32.90 -10.13
N ALA A 133 -19.78 33.39 -9.07
CA ALA A 133 -18.56 32.78 -8.54
C ALA A 133 -18.79 31.35 -8.00
N ASN A 134 -19.92 31.09 -7.34
CA ASN A 134 -20.24 29.76 -6.84
C ASN A 134 -20.60 28.78 -7.97
N VAL A 135 -21.39 29.25 -8.95
CA VAL A 135 -21.74 28.44 -10.13
C VAL A 135 -20.49 28.08 -10.94
N ALA A 136 -19.60 29.05 -11.19
CA ALA A 136 -18.30 28.80 -11.83
C ALA A 136 -17.41 27.86 -11.00
N GLY A 137 -17.41 28.01 -9.67
CA GLY A 137 -16.68 27.13 -8.74
C GLY A 137 -17.11 25.67 -8.85
N PHE A 138 -18.41 25.39 -8.76
CA PHE A 138 -18.94 24.02 -8.94
C PHE A 138 -18.77 23.49 -10.36
N ALA A 139 -18.83 24.36 -11.38
CA ALA A 139 -18.52 23.97 -12.75
C ALA A 139 -17.07 23.49 -12.88
N ARG A 140 -16.11 24.23 -12.30
CA ARG A 140 -14.69 23.84 -12.25
C ARG A 140 -14.46 22.55 -11.46
N LEU A 141 -15.02 22.45 -10.26
CA LEU A 141 -14.90 21.22 -9.44
C LEU A 141 -15.39 20.00 -10.22
N THR A 142 -16.56 20.12 -10.85
CA THR A 142 -17.13 19.02 -11.63
C THR A 142 -16.28 18.71 -12.86
N ALA A 143 -15.83 19.72 -13.60
CA ALA A 143 -14.94 19.51 -14.75
C ALA A 143 -13.65 18.79 -14.35
N ASP A 144 -13.04 19.15 -13.22
CA ASP A 144 -11.85 18.49 -12.68
C ASP A 144 -12.12 17.05 -12.22
N VAL A 145 -13.32 16.74 -11.72
CA VAL A 145 -13.71 15.35 -11.41
C VAL A 145 -13.84 14.50 -12.69
N LEU A 146 -14.40 15.08 -13.78
CA LEU A 146 -14.62 14.35 -15.04
C LEU A 146 -13.32 14.16 -15.83
N ASP A 147 -12.49 15.19 -15.86
CA ASP A 147 -11.22 15.21 -16.55
C ASP A 147 -10.17 15.96 -15.72
N PRO A 148 -9.52 15.26 -14.77
CA PRO A 148 -8.65 15.92 -13.82
C PRO A 148 -7.48 16.65 -14.48
N PHE A 149 -7.13 17.79 -13.87
CA PHE A 149 -6.13 18.73 -14.37
C PHE A 149 -6.52 19.49 -15.66
N THR A 150 -7.77 19.44 -16.12
CA THR A 150 -8.21 20.24 -17.27
C THR A 150 -8.62 21.68 -16.90
N VAL A 151 -8.86 21.96 -15.61
CA VAL A 151 -9.15 23.32 -15.11
C VAL A 151 -8.12 23.76 -14.09
N GLY A 152 -7.87 25.07 -14.01
CA GLY A 152 -7.05 25.72 -12.98
C GLY A 152 -7.86 26.61 -12.04
N GLY A 153 -7.18 27.25 -11.08
CA GLY A 153 -7.79 28.24 -10.18
C GLY A 153 -8.71 27.68 -9.11
N LEU A 154 -8.65 26.37 -8.85
CA LEU A 154 -9.28 25.77 -7.66
C LEU A 154 -8.42 26.09 -6.41
N PRO A 155 -9.05 26.41 -5.26
CA PRO A 155 -8.31 26.58 -4.01
C PRO A 155 -7.55 25.33 -3.58
N GLU A 156 -6.32 25.52 -3.09
CA GLU A 156 -5.49 24.51 -2.43
C GLU A 156 -6.07 24.16 -1.04
N ARG A 157 -7.13 23.35 -1.02
CA ARG A 157 -7.82 22.93 0.21
C ARG A 157 -7.85 21.41 0.29
N ILE A 158 -6.97 20.85 1.11
CA ILE A 158 -6.92 19.41 1.37
C ILE A 158 -7.95 19.08 2.47
N PRO A 159 -8.80 18.06 2.29
CA PRO A 159 -9.74 17.63 3.32
C PRO A 159 -9.03 17.25 4.62
N ALA A 160 -9.59 17.63 5.78
CA ALA A 160 -8.96 17.37 7.08
C ALA A 160 -8.71 15.88 7.34
N ALA A 161 -9.61 15.01 6.86
CA ALA A 161 -9.42 13.57 6.96
C ALA A 161 -8.23 13.08 6.13
N HIS A 162 -7.95 13.68 4.96
CA HIS A 162 -6.74 13.37 4.19
C HIS A 162 -5.48 13.79 4.95
N THR A 163 -5.46 14.98 5.56
CA THR A 163 -4.34 15.42 6.38
C THR A 163 -4.08 14.47 7.56
N SER A 164 -5.14 14.05 8.26
CA SER A 164 -5.01 13.09 9.36
C SER A 164 -4.47 11.74 8.87
N ARG A 165 -5.01 11.21 7.77
CA ARG A 165 -4.56 9.92 7.20
C ARG A 165 -3.13 9.98 6.68
N LEU A 166 -2.77 11.06 6.03
CA LEU A 166 -1.39 11.29 5.57
C LEU A 166 -0.42 11.39 6.73
N SER A 167 -0.80 12.00 7.86
CA SER A 167 0.05 12.02 9.05
C SER A 167 0.32 10.60 9.55
N SER A 168 -0.72 9.77 9.70
CA SER A 168 -0.58 8.37 10.15
C SER A 168 0.26 7.54 9.18
N LEU A 169 -0.04 7.62 7.89
CA LEU A 169 0.68 6.87 6.86
C LEU A 169 2.12 7.35 6.69
N SER A 170 2.37 8.66 6.78
CA SER A 170 3.73 9.22 6.73
C SER A 170 4.55 8.75 7.94
N SER A 171 3.99 8.77 9.14
CA SER A 171 4.63 8.21 10.34
C SER A 171 5.02 6.74 10.15
N LEU A 172 4.12 5.92 9.61
CA LEU A 172 4.40 4.52 9.25
C LEU A 172 5.58 4.42 8.27
N LEU A 173 5.48 5.11 7.13
CA LEU A 173 6.45 5.02 6.04
C LEU A 173 7.81 5.65 6.37
N ASN A 174 7.93 6.36 7.49
CA ASN A 174 9.21 6.85 8.01
C ASN A 174 9.76 5.97 9.15
N GLY A 175 9.13 4.84 9.47
CA GLY A 175 9.59 3.90 10.50
C GLY A 175 9.20 4.26 11.94
N TYR A 176 8.30 5.23 12.13
CA TYR A 176 7.83 5.67 13.45
C TYR A 176 6.30 5.63 13.51
N PRO A 177 5.66 4.44 13.38
CA PRO A 177 4.22 4.34 13.24
C PRO A 177 3.47 4.90 14.45
N TYR A 178 2.40 5.64 14.17
CA TYR A 178 1.41 6.01 15.16
C TYR A 178 0.19 5.09 15.01
N GLY A 179 0.01 4.15 15.94
CA GLY A 179 -1.03 3.11 15.87
C GLY A 179 -0.50 1.75 15.44
N VAL A 180 -1.39 0.88 14.95
CA VAL A 180 -1.06 -0.48 14.49
C VAL A 180 -0.76 -0.45 12.99
N PRO A 181 0.49 -0.70 12.55
CA PRO A 181 0.88 -0.73 11.15
C PRO A 181 -0.01 -1.57 10.23
N GLY A 182 -0.30 -2.82 10.62
CA GLY A 182 -1.11 -3.73 9.83
C GLY A 182 -2.52 -3.21 9.57
N GLU A 183 -3.16 -2.60 10.56
CA GLU A 183 -4.50 -2.00 10.42
C GLU A 183 -4.50 -0.84 9.42
N GLU A 184 -3.48 0.02 9.45
CA GLU A 184 -3.38 1.15 8.51
C GLU A 184 -3.14 0.66 7.07
N LEU A 185 -2.27 -0.34 6.87
CA LEU A 185 -2.02 -0.92 5.55
C LEU A 185 -3.25 -1.64 4.99
N SER A 186 -3.93 -2.47 5.79
CA SER A 186 -5.19 -3.12 5.40
C SER A 186 -6.29 -2.09 5.12
N PHE A 187 -6.35 -1.00 5.88
CA PHE A 187 -7.27 0.10 5.58
C PHE A 187 -6.98 0.74 4.21
N GLN A 188 -5.71 1.04 3.90
CA GLN A 188 -5.35 1.56 2.58
C GLN A 188 -5.70 0.57 1.46
N ALA A 189 -5.48 -0.73 1.68
CA ALA A 189 -5.83 -1.78 0.73
C ALA A 189 -7.34 -1.87 0.47
N GLY A 190 -8.16 -1.77 1.52
CA GLY A 190 -9.61 -1.81 1.43
C GLY A 190 -10.28 -0.52 0.92
N ALA A 191 -9.52 0.56 0.71
CA ALA A 191 -10.07 1.88 0.39
C ALA A 191 -10.55 2.05 -1.06
N LEU A 192 -10.38 1.05 -1.95
CA LEU A 192 -10.82 1.16 -3.35
C LEU A 192 -12.36 1.15 -3.45
N PRO A 193 -12.99 2.25 -3.92
CA PRO A 193 -14.42 2.26 -4.12
C PRO A 193 -14.81 1.29 -5.25
N ARG A 194 -16.06 0.78 -5.24
CA ARG A 194 -16.56 -0.10 -6.31
C ARG A 194 -16.58 0.54 -7.70
N ARG A 195 -16.60 1.87 -7.78
CA ARG A 195 -16.70 2.67 -9.00
C ARG A 195 -15.83 3.92 -8.86
N PRO A 196 -14.49 3.77 -8.84
CA PRO A 196 -13.60 4.89 -8.61
C PRO A 196 -13.61 5.83 -9.82
N THR A 197 -13.50 7.14 -9.56
CA THR A 197 -13.16 8.11 -10.60
C THR A 197 -11.71 7.92 -11.04
N LYS A 198 -11.28 8.60 -12.13
CA LYS A 198 -9.89 8.55 -12.59
C LYS A 198 -8.90 9.00 -11.50
N GLY A 199 -9.19 10.11 -10.83
CA GLY A 199 -8.35 10.66 -9.76
C GLY A 199 -8.27 9.73 -8.55
N VAL A 200 -9.40 9.15 -8.14
CA VAL A 200 -9.45 8.21 -7.01
C VAL A 200 -8.70 6.91 -7.33
N LEU A 201 -8.86 6.35 -8.54
CA LEU A 201 -8.13 5.15 -8.96
C LEU A 201 -6.62 5.39 -9.01
N ALA A 202 -6.20 6.51 -9.60
CA ALA A 202 -4.79 6.91 -9.65
C ALA A 202 -4.22 7.06 -8.24
N GLY A 203 -4.91 7.81 -7.38
CA GLY A 203 -4.50 8.03 -6.01
C GLY A 203 -4.44 6.76 -5.17
N TYR A 204 -5.34 5.80 -5.40
CA TYR A 204 -5.32 4.49 -4.75
C TYR A 204 -4.05 3.70 -5.11
N VAL A 205 -3.78 3.55 -6.41
CA VAL A 205 -2.63 2.78 -6.91
C VAL A 205 -1.30 3.39 -6.46
N VAL A 206 -1.16 4.72 -6.57
CA VAL A 206 0.05 5.42 -6.14
C VAL A 206 0.27 5.25 -4.63
N THR A 207 -0.78 5.32 -3.81
CA THR A 207 -0.66 5.07 -2.36
C THR A 207 -0.23 3.64 -2.06
N LEU A 208 -0.83 2.62 -2.67
CA LEU A 208 -0.42 1.22 -2.43
C LEU A 208 0.99 0.92 -2.93
N HIS A 209 1.37 1.49 -4.07
CA HIS A 209 2.75 1.41 -4.56
C HIS A 209 3.74 2.06 -3.58
N ALA A 210 3.38 3.21 -3.00
CA ALA A 210 4.22 3.86 -1.99
C ALA A 210 4.30 3.03 -0.69
N SER A 211 3.26 2.28 -0.33
CA SER A 211 3.22 1.51 0.92
C SER A 211 3.79 0.09 0.83
N GLN A 212 3.95 -0.46 -0.38
CA GLN A 212 4.36 -1.87 -0.56
C GLN A 212 5.72 -2.21 0.06
N TRP A 213 6.68 -1.28 0.06
CA TRP A 213 8.01 -1.56 0.62
C TRP A 213 7.93 -1.89 2.12
N TYR A 214 7.09 -1.17 2.88
CA TYR A 214 6.96 -1.38 4.32
C TYR A 214 6.31 -2.72 4.60
N ALA A 215 5.26 -3.06 3.85
CA ALA A 215 4.62 -4.37 3.95
C ALA A 215 5.58 -5.52 3.57
N ALA A 216 6.43 -5.30 2.56
CA ALA A 216 7.42 -6.29 2.10
C ALA A 216 8.70 -6.36 2.95
N SER A 217 8.89 -5.46 3.91
CA SER A 217 10.15 -5.32 4.67
C SER A 217 10.39 -6.42 5.72
N GLY A 218 9.38 -7.22 6.05
CA GLY A 218 9.42 -8.13 7.20
C GLY A 218 9.07 -7.49 8.54
N LEU A 219 8.94 -6.14 8.60
CA LEU A 219 8.43 -5.44 9.80
C LEU A 219 6.94 -5.74 10.08
N ILE A 220 6.23 -6.29 9.09
CA ILE A 220 4.87 -6.79 9.21
C ILE A 220 4.89 -8.29 9.01
N THR A 221 4.55 -9.02 10.06
CA THR A 221 4.54 -10.49 10.06
C THR A 221 3.14 -11.07 9.77
N GLU A 222 2.11 -10.21 9.76
CA GLU A 222 0.73 -10.62 9.54
C GLU A 222 0.46 -10.90 8.05
N LYS A 223 0.44 -12.18 7.67
CA LYS A 223 0.05 -12.61 6.31
C LYS A 223 -1.23 -11.94 5.77
N PRO A 224 -2.31 -11.75 6.56
CA PRO A 224 -3.52 -11.09 6.06
C PRO A 224 -3.28 -9.68 5.50
N VAL A 225 -2.30 -8.93 6.01
CA VAL A 225 -1.99 -7.58 5.51
C VAL A 225 -1.47 -7.64 4.08
N LEU A 226 -0.58 -8.59 3.79
CA LEU A 226 -0.07 -8.83 2.44
C LEU A 226 -1.19 -9.30 1.51
N ASP A 227 -2.04 -10.22 1.97
CA ASP A 227 -3.18 -10.72 1.19
C ASP A 227 -4.22 -9.61 0.89
N ASP A 228 -4.48 -8.71 1.83
CA ASP A 228 -5.35 -7.55 1.63
C ASP A 228 -4.79 -6.60 0.57
N MET A 229 -3.51 -6.23 0.66
CA MET A 229 -2.85 -5.36 -0.32
C MET A 229 -2.81 -5.98 -1.72
N ILE A 230 -2.50 -7.28 -1.80
CA ILE A 230 -2.55 -8.07 -3.05
C ILE A 230 -3.97 -8.03 -3.64
N THR A 231 -4.99 -8.33 -2.82
CA THR A 231 -6.40 -8.32 -3.24
C THR A 231 -6.83 -6.95 -3.74
N GLY A 232 -6.39 -5.89 -3.06
CA GLY A 232 -6.65 -4.51 -3.45
C GLY A 232 -6.09 -4.14 -4.83
N LEU A 233 -4.81 -4.47 -5.08
CA LEU A 233 -4.18 -4.26 -6.38
C LEU A 233 -4.82 -5.11 -7.49
N GLU A 234 -5.14 -6.38 -7.19
CA GLU A 234 -5.87 -7.26 -8.11
C GLU A 234 -7.26 -6.72 -8.48
N ALA A 235 -7.95 -6.05 -7.55
CA ALA A 235 -9.20 -5.37 -7.83
C ALA A 235 -9.03 -4.11 -8.69
N ALA A 236 -7.89 -3.42 -8.59
CA ALA A 236 -7.59 -2.22 -9.38
C ALA A 236 -7.19 -2.54 -10.83
N LEU A 237 -6.42 -3.61 -11.06
CA LEU A 237 -5.88 -3.96 -12.38
C LEU A 237 -6.92 -4.06 -13.52
N PRO A 238 -8.11 -4.68 -13.34
CA PRO A 238 -9.16 -4.71 -14.35
C PRO A 238 -9.72 -3.32 -14.71
N LEU A 239 -9.58 -2.34 -13.82
CA LEU A 239 -10.05 -0.96 -14.03
C LEU A 239 -9.06 -0.16 -14.89
N LEU A 240 -7.78 -0.51 -14.82
CA LEU A 240 -6.68 0.07 -15.60
C LEU A 240 -6.58 -0.58 -17.00
N ARG A 241 -7.68 -0.58 -17.76
CA ARG A 241 -7.79 -1.30 -19.05
C ARG A 241 -6.56 -1.15 -19.95
N ASP A 242 -6.30 -2.21 -20.71
CA ASP A 242 -5.15 -2.37 -21.59
C ASP A 242 -5.23 -1.43 -22.81
N THR A 243 -4.86 -0.17 -22.57
CA THR A 243 -4.60 0.80 -23.63
C THR A 243 -3.10 0.96 -23.69
N SER A 244 -2.51 0.62 -24.85
CA SER A 244 -1.13 0.99 -25.17
C SER A 244 -0.93 2.44 -24.76
N CYS A 245 -0.04 2.68 -23.80
CA CYS A 245 0.21 4.03 -23.33
C CYS A 245 0.72 4.87 -24.51
N PRO A 246 0.06 5.97 -24.88
CA PRO A 246 0.53 6.83 -25.97
C PRO A 246 1.74 7.69 -25.56
N HIS A 247 2.01 7.78 -24.26
CA HIS A 247 3.12 8.56 -23.72
C HIS A 247 4.43 7.77 -23.76
N THR A 248 5.50 8.50 -23.99
CA THR A 248 6.88 8.04 -23.78
C THR A 248 7.21 8.00 -22.28
N ALA A 249 8.26 7.26 -21.91
CA ALA A 249 8.71 7.19 -20.52
C ALA A 249 9.09 8.56 -19.92
N ALA A 250 9.47 9.55 -20.75
CA ALA A 250 9.81 10.90 -20.30
C ALA A 250 8.56 11.76 -19.99
N GLU A 251 7.40 11.38 -20.49
CA GLU A 251 6.12 12.07 -20.28
C GLU A 251 5.37 11.52 -19.04
N HIS A 252 5.82 10.40 -18.48
CA HIS A 252 5.31 9.92 -17.21
C HIS A 252 6.02 10.61 -16.04
N PRO A 253 5.27 10.92 -14.96
CA PRO A 253 5.89 11.36 -13.73
C PRO A 253 6.77 10.23 -13.18
N LYS A 254 7.84 10.62 -12.48
CA LYS A 254 8.66 9.70 -11.72
C LYS A 254 8.24 9.76 -10.26
N PRO A 255 7.92 8.62 -9.62
CA PRO A 255 7.88 8.53 -8.17
C PRO A 255 9.19 9.11 -7.60
N SER A 256 9.08 9.83 -6.50
CA SER A 256 10.20 10.55 -5.90
C SER A 256 11.25 9.61 -5.30
N GLY A 257 10.87 8.36 -5.01
CA GLY A 257 11.68 7.42 -4.24
C GLY A 257 11.60 7.67 -2.73
N ASP A 258 10.89 8.72 -2.30
CA ASP A 258 10.44 8.91 -0.92
C ASP A 258 9.01 8.33 -0.79
N PRO A 259 8.83 7.20 -0.10
CA PRO A 259 7.52 6.59 0.08
C PRO A 259 6.49 7.54 0.71
N SER A 260 6.90 8.41 1.62
CA SER A 260 6.01 9.37 2.26
C SER A 260 5.53 10.44 1.27
N GLY A 261 6.43 11.00 0.46
CA GLY A 261 6.11 11.93 -0.62
C GLY A 261 5.23 11.30 -1.71
N ASP A 262 5.49 10.05 -2.08
CA ASP A 262 4.69 9.32 -3.07
C ASP A 262 3.27 9.02 -2.53
N ALA A 263 3.15 8.64 -1.26
CA ALA A 263 1.86 8.48 -0.60
C ALA A 263 1.06 9.79 -0.54
N MET A 264 1.74 10.91 -0.26
CA MET A 264 1.16 12.26 -0.31
C MET A 264 0.59 12.59 -1.69
N THR A 265 1.35 12.30 -2.74
CA THR A 265 0.90 12.43 -4.13
C THR A 265 -0.36 11.60 -4.38
N GLY A 266 -0.37 10.35 -3.91
CA GLY A 266 -1.53 9.47 -3.98
C GLY A 266 -2.79 10.06 -3.35
N TYR A 267 -2.70 10.67 -2.17
CA TYR A 267 -3.85 11.32 -1.53
C TYR A 267 -4.30 12.58 -2.25
N PHE A 268 -3.36 13.38 -2.76
CA PHE A 268 -3.69 14.61 -3.46
C PHE A 268 -4.45 14.34 -4.76
N LEU A 269 -4.15 13.25 -5.46
CA LEU A 269 -4.87 12.84 -6.67
C LEU A 269 -6.37 12.56 -6.43
N ARG A 270 -6.78 12.18 -5.21
CA ARG A 270 -8.13 11.72 -4.88
C ARG A 270 -9.17 12.84 -4.78
N SER A 271 -8.76 14.10 -4.68
CA SER A 271 -9.66 15.24 -4.45
C SER A 271 -9.28 16.45 -5.31
N PRO A 272 -10.25 17.30 -5.72
CA PRO A 272 -9.94 18.49 -6.50
C PRO A 272 -8.99 19.47 -5.80
N GLY A 273 -9.15 19.66 -4.48
CA GLY A 273 -8.28 20.54 -3.69
C GLY A 273 -6.86 20.00 -3.52
N GLY A 274 -6.70 18.67 -3.41
CA GLY A 274 -5.39 18.03 -3.45
C GLY A 274 -4.71 18.16 -4.82
N ARG A 275 -5.47 18.01 -5.91
CA ARG A 275 -4.94 18.23 -7.27
C ARG A 275 -4.54 19.67 -7.52
N ALA A 276 -5.24 20.64 -6.91
CA ALA A 276 -4.80 22.04 -6.90
C ALA A 276 -3.44 22.20 -6.19
N GLN A 277 -3.22 21.51 -5.06
CA GLN A 277 -1.93 21.48 -4.36
C GLN A 277 -0.80 20.91 -5.24
N LEU A 278 -1.04 19.79 -5.93
CA LEU A 278 -0.06 19.19 -6.84
C LEU A 278 0.32 20.16 -7.96
N ARG A 279 -0.67 20.84 -8.54
CA ARG A 279 -0.44 21.82 -9.60
C ARG A 279 0.42 22.98 -9.15
N ALA A 280 0.21 23.51 -7.94
CA ALA A 280 1.01 24.62 -7.42
C ALA A 280 2.52 24.29 -7.33
N GLY A 281 2.85 23.00 -7.13
CA GLY A 281 4.22 22.52 -7.00
C GLY A 281 4.81 21.81 -8.22
N SER A 282 4.09 21.73 -9.36
CA SER A 282 4.50 20.92 -10.52
C SER A 282 4.22 21.59 -11.86
N ALA A 283 4.98 21.21 -12.89
CA ALA A 283 4.67 21.58 -14.28
C ALA A 283 3.37 20.89 -14.74
N ASP A 284 2.45 21.66 -15.33
CA ASP A 284 1.11 21.19 -15.74
C ASP A 284 1.18 20.00 -16.72
N GLU A 285 2.23 19.94 -17.54
CA GLU A 285 2.43 18.94 -18.58
C GLU A 285 2.61 17.53 -18.03
N LEU A 286 3.12 17.38 -16.79
CA LEU A 286 3.38 16.09 -16.17
C LEU A 286 2.21 15.58 -15.32
N LEU A 287 1.30 16.47 -14.91
CA LEU A 287 0.20 16.13 -14.00
C LEU A 287 -0.75 15.08 -14.60
N LYS A 288 -1.03 15.17 -15.90
CA LYS A 288 -1.89 14.19 -16.59
C LYS A 288 -1.25 12.82 -16.69
N GLY A 289 0.08 12.71 -16.61
CA GLY A 289 0.78 11.43 -16.60
C GLY A 289 0.43 10.57 -15.38
N TRP A 290 0.08 11.17 -14.24
CA TRP A 290 -0.41 10.46 -13.05
C TRP A 290 -1.75 9.75 -13.27
N LEU A 291 -2.52 10.14 -14.29
CA LEU A 291 -3.81 9.53 -14.63
C LEU A 291 -3.68 8.47 -15.73
N CYS A 292 -2.48 8.27 -16.28
CA CYS A 292 -2.27 7.35 -17.37
C CYS A 292 -2.46 5.90 -16.88
N HIS A 293 -3.43 5.19 -17.46
CA HIS A 293 -3.71 3.80 -17.09
C HIS A 293 -2.53 2.86 -17.31
N GLY A 294 -1.73 3.05 -18.38
CA GLY A 294 -0.56 2.23 -18.64
C GLY A 294 0.55 2.43 -17.60
N PHE A 295 0.80 3.69 -17.19
CA PHE A 295 1.72 4.01 -16.10
C PHE A 295 1.26 3.41 -14.77
N LEU A 296 0.00 3.65 -14.39
CA LEU A 296 -0.58 3.13 -13.16
C LEU A 296 -0.60 1.60 -13.12
N ARG A 297 -0.84 0.95 -14.27
CA ARG A 297 -0.75 -0.51 -14.39
C ARG A 297 0.66 -1.00 -14.08
N GLY A 298 1.68 -0.34 -14.61
CA GLY A 298 3.09 -0.66 -14.30
C GLY A 298 3.38 -0.57 -12.80
N LEU A 299 2.96 0.51 -12.14
CA LEU A 299 3.11 0.64 -10.68
C LEU A 299 2.36 -0.46 -9.91
N ALA A 300 1.13 -0.79 -10.34
CA ALA A 300 0.33 -1.83 -9.69
C ALA A 300 0.96 -3.22 -9.86
N GLU A 301 1.48 -3.53 -11.06
CA GLU A 301 2.13 -4.81 -11.36
C GLU A 301 3.47 -4.95 -10.60
N GLU A 302 4.26 -3.89 -10.51
CA GLU A 302 5.48 -3.85 -9.71
C GLU A 302 5.19 -4.10 -8.22
N ALA A 303 4.26 -3.35 -7.64
CA ALA A 303 3.87 -3.52 -6.25
C ALA A 303 3.31 -4.93 -5.98
N LEU A 304 2.48 -5.45 -6.89
CA LEU A 304 1.92 -6.80 -6.78
C LEU A 304 3.00 -7.89 -6.84
N SER A 305 4.00 -7.73 -7.70
CA SER A 305 5.14 -8.65 -7.78
C SER A 305 5.91 -8.69 -6.47
N ASN A 306 6.25 -7.54 -5.92
CA ASN A 306 6.99 -7.43 -4.66
C ASN A 306 6.20 -7.97 -3.46
N LEU A 307 4.91 -7.66 -3.37
CA LEU A 307 4.06 -8.15 -2.29
C LEU A 307 3.86 -9.67 -2.35
N ARG A 308 3.70 -10.26 -3.55
CA ARG A 308 3.62 -11.72 -3.70
C ARG A 308 4.93 -12.40 -3.31
N TYR A 309 6.06 -11.83 -3.76
CA TYR A 309 7.38 -12.31 -3.34
C TYR A 309 7.51 -12.28 -1.81
N ALA A 310 7.17 -11.15 -1.18
CA ALA A 310 7.20 -11.01 0.27
C ALA A 310 6.24 -11.96 0.99
N ARG A 311 5.03 -12.17 0.47
CA ARG A 311 4.08 -13.14 1.04
C ARG A 311 4.64 -14.56 1.00
N ASP A 312 5.26 -14.93 -0.11
CA ASP A 312 5.80 -16.27 -0.27
C ASP A 312 7.09 -16.46 0.56
N SER A 313 7.90 -15.40 0.75
CA SER A 313 9.11 -15.46 1.59
C SER A 313 8.83 -15.37 3.10
N LEU A 314 7.88 -14.53 3.52
CA LEU A 314 7.55 -14.29 4.93
C LEU A 314 6.49 -15.26 5.47
N ALA A 315 5.59 -15.76 4.62
CA ALA A 315 4.45 -16.58 5.05
C ALA A 315 4.22 -17.85 4.19
N GLY A 316 5.16 -18.18 3.29
CA GLY A 316 5.15 -19.43 2.53
C GLY A 316 5.84 -20.58 3.27
N THR A 317 5.58 -21.81 2.83
CA THR A 317 6.35 -22.98 3.26
C THR A 317 7.75 -22.85 2.67
N ARG A 318 8.74 -22.41 3.46
CA ARG A 318 10.12 -22.25 2.97
C ARG A 318 10.70 -23.64 2.67
N ASP A 319 10.94 -23.96 1.39
CA ASP A 319 11.49 -25.26 0.97
C ASP A 319 13.02 -25.24 1.17
N ASP A 320 13.44 -25.61 2.38
CA ASP A 320 14.83 -25.70 2.79
C ASP A 320 15.58 -26.89 2.13
N ARG A 321 14.88 -27.79 1.43
CA ARG A 321 15.48 -28.96 0.77
C ARG A 321 16.53 -28.59 -0.28
N LEU A 322 16.37 -27.44 -0.93
CA LEU A 322 17.34 -26.97 -1.93
C LEU A 322 18.69 -26.59 -1.30
N LEU A 323 18.70 -26.29 0.00
CA LEU A 323 19.90 -25.90 0.73
C LEU A 323 20.84 -27.09 0.99
N ASP A 324 20.40 -28.33 0.75
CA ASP A 324 21.32 -29.47 0.70
C ASP A 324 22.41 -29.23 -0.35
N GLY A 325 22.10 -28.62 -1.50
CA GLY A 325 23.09 -28.27 -2.52
C GLY A 325 24.03 -27.12 -2.14
N THR A 326 23.71 -26.37 -1.07
CA THR A 326 24.49 -25.21 -0.60
C THR A 326 25.35 -25.57 0.60
N TYR A 327 24.80 -26.29 1.58
CA TYR A 327 25.47 -26.59 2.86
C TYR A 327 26.01 -28.02 2.95
N THR A 328 25.93 -28.80 1.87
CA THR A 328 26.60 -30.09 1.78
C THR A 328 27.58 -30.12 0.61
N ARG A 329 28.71 -30.76 0.84
CA ARG A 329 29.72 -31.03 -0.19
C ARG A 329 29.27 -32.20 -1.06
N ALA A 330 29.94 -32.37 -2.20
CA ALA A 330 29.64 -33.45 -3.15
C ALA A 330 29.81 -34.86 -2.55
N ASP A 331 30.56 -35.02 -1.46
CA ASP A 331 30.72 -36.27 -0.71
C ASP A 331 29.65 -36.50 0.38
N GLY A 332 28.70 -35.58 0.52
CA GLY A 332 27.59 -35.64 1.48
C GLY A 332 27.91 -35.09 2.87
N ARG A 333 29.16 -34.68 3.14
CA ARG A 333 29.56 -34.02 4.40
C ARG A 333 29.06 -32.57 4.42
N LEU A 334 28.95 -31.98 5.61
CA LEU A 334 28.66 -30.56 5.75
C LEU A 334 29.76 -29.73 5.10
N ASP A 335 29.35 -28.68 4.40
CA ASP A 335 30.22 -27.54 4.15
C ASP A 335 30.13 -26.58 5.33
N ILE A 336 30.83 -26.93 6.42
CA ILE A 336 30.70 -26.22 7.70
C ILE A 336 31.08 -24.74 7.60
N GLY A 337 32.07 -24.40 6.76
CA GLY A 337 32.48 -23.00 6.55
C GLY A 337 31.34 -22.18 5.95
N ALA A 338 30.76 -22.64 4.85
CA ALA A 338 29.63 -21.97 4.20
C ALA A 338 28.42 -21.79 5.15
N LEU A 339 28.19 -22.78 6.03
CA LEU A 339 27.12 -22.72 7.01
C LEU A 339 27.42 -21.70 8.11
N THR A 340 28.61 -21.74 8.74
CA THR A 340 28.98 -20.77 9.79
C THR A 340 29.09 -19.34 9.26
N ASP A 341 29.57 -19.14 8.03
CA ASP A 341 29.68 -17.82 7.39
C ASP A 341 28.28 -17.19 7.21
N CYS A 342 27.27 -18.01 6.92
CA CYS A 342 25.88 -17.55 6.78
C CYS A 342 25.33 -16.98 8.10
N PHE A 343 25.67 -17.59 9.23
CA PHE A 343 25.22 -17.13 10.54
C PHE A 343 26.01 -15.92 11.04
N ASP A 344 27.34 -15.89 10.81
CA ASP A 344 28.18 -14.73 11.14
C ASP A 344 27.71 -13.47 10.38
N ALA A 345 27.38 -13.60 9.10
CA ALA A 345 26.83 -12.49 8.32
C ALA A 345 25.45 -12.00 8.83
N ALA A 346 24.62 -12.91 9.35
CA ALA A 346 23.27 -12.58 9.79
C ALA A 346 23.19 -11.82 11.11
N GLU A 347 24.22 -11.94 11.97
CA GLU A 347 24.35 -11.12 13.20
C GLU A 347 24.29 -9.62 12.89
N TYR A 348 24.75 -9.22 11.70
CA TYR A 348 24.83 -7.82 11.28
C TYR A 348 23.69 -7.36 10.37
N ASP A 349 22.98 -8.28 9.68
CA ASP A 349 22.04 -7.93 8.60
C ASP A 349 20.61 -8.52 8.75
N LYS A 350 20.26 -9.08 9.93
CA LYS A 350 18.92 -9.66 10.23
C LYS A 350 18.31 -10.40 9.03
N SER A 351 19.08 -11.33 8.47
CA SER A 351 18.83 -11.86 7.14
C SER A 351 17.99 -13.15 7.19
N TRP A 352 17.01 -13.25 6.28
CA TRP A 352 16.14 -14.41 6.10
C TRP A 352 16.94 -15.69 5.74
N GLU A 353 18.18 -15.53 5.29
CA GLU A 353 19.13 -16.60 5.01
C GLU A 353 19.51 -17.38 6.27
N ALA A 354 19.74 -16.72 7.42
CA ALA A 354 20.02 -17.43 8.67
C ALA A 354 18.81 -18.18 9.23
N GLU A 355 17.61 -17.62 9.07
CA GLU A 355 16.37 -18.32 9.43
C GLU A 355 16.19 -19.61 8.59
N ASN A 356 16.57 -19.58 7.32
CA ASN A 356 16.55 -20.77 6.48
C ASN A 356 17.67 -21.76 6.84
N ALA A 357 18.87 -21.26 7.14
CA ALA A 357 19.99 -22.08 7.57
C ALA A 357 19.71 -22.81 8.89
N VAL A 358 19.06 -22.16 9.87
CA VAL A 358 18.74 -22.78 11.16
C VAL A 358 17.66 -23.86 11.03
N ARG A 359 16.63 -23.62 10.20
CA ARG A 359 15.61 -24.64 9.90
C ARG A 359 16.23 -25.85 9.21
N TRP A 360 17.08 -25.59 8.22
CA TRP A 360 17.83 -26.63 7.54
C TRP A 360 18.71 -27.43 8.51
N ALA A 361 19.42 -26.74 9.42
CA ALA A 361 20.28 -27.36 10.41
C ALA A 361 19.48 -28.22 11.39
N ALA A 362 18.31 -27.74 11.87
CA ALA A 362 17.41 -28.49 12.74
C ALA A 362 16.84 -29.74 12.04
N ARG A 363 16.38 -29.61 10.78
CA ARG A 363 15.91 -30.74 9.95
C ARG A 363 17.01 -31.77 9.76
N ARG A 364 18.23 -31.33 9.41
CA ARG A 364 19.37 -32.22 9.21
C ARG A 364 19.81 -32.86 10.53
N TYR A 365 19.83 -32.12 11.63
CA TYR A 365 20.06 -32.67 12.97
C TYR A 365 19.08 -33.81 13.27
N ALA A 366 17.79 -33.64 12.99
CA ALA A 366 16.79 -34.68 13.21
C ALA A 366 17.01 -35.92 12.30
N ALA A 367 17.49 -35.72 11.07
CA ALA A 367 17.76 -36.79 10.10
C ALA A 367 19.10 -37.51 10.34
N THR A 368 20.11 -36.82 10.88
CA THR A 368 21.44 -37.35 11.15
C THR A 368 21.41 -38.22 12.39
N GLY A 369 21.44 -39.54 12.21
CA GLY A 369 21.50 -40.51 13.32
C GLY A 369 22.81 -40.48 14.10
N ASP A 370 22.91 -41.37 15.10
CA ASP A 370 24.05 -41.46 16.02
C ASP A 370 25.38 -41.87 15.36
N ASP A 371 25.33 -42.32 14.09
CA ASP A 371 26.50 -42.71 13.29
C ASP A 371 27.38 -41.52 12.87
N SER A 372 26.93 -40.27 13.10
CA SER A 372 27.68 -39.05 12.79
C SER A 372 27.64 -38.04 13.95
N PRO A 373 28.23 -38.38 15.12
CA PRO A 373 28.02 -37.63 16.36
C PRO A 373 28.60 -36.20 16.31
N ARG A 374 29.71 -35.98 15.60
CA ARG A 374 30.29 -34.63 15.42
C ARG A 374 29.41 -33.73 14.57
N GLU A 375 28.85 -34.28 13.50
CA GLU A 375 27.93 -33.54 12.62
C GLU A 375 26.68 -33.14 13.39
N ARG A 376 26.09 -34.11 14.09
CA ARG A 376 24.92 -33.89 14.94
C ARG A 376 25.19 -32.83 16.02
N LEU A 377 26.35 -32.87 16.68
CA LEU A 377 26.74 -31.88 17.67
C LEU A 377 26.83 -30.46 17.10
N VAL A 378 27.52 -30.29 15.97
CA VAL A 378 27.72 -28.96 15.36
C VAL A 378 26.41 -28.37 14.84
N LEU A 379 25.54 -29.19 14.23
CA LEU A 379 24.21 -28.75 13.81
C LEU A 379 23.36 -28.29 15.00
N LEU A 380 23.42 -28.99 16.14
CA LEU A 380 22.73 -28.58 17.35
C LEU A 380 23.27 -27.25 17.90
N LEU A 381 24.59 -27.09 17.94
CA LEU A 381 25.22 -25.85 18.41
C LEU A 381 24.85 -24.65 17.53
N LEU A 382 24.71 -24.83 16.22
CA LEU A 382 24.20 -23.79 15.31
C LEU A 382 22.74 -23.42 15.60
N VAL A 383 21.89 -24.41 15.90
CA VAL A 383 20.49 -24.16 16.29
C VAL A 383 20.40 -23.36 17.60
N LEU A 384 21.21 -23.74 18.60
CA LEU A 384 21.28 -23.04 19.89
C LEU A 384 21.77 -21.60 19.72
N TRP A 385 22.86 -21.41 19.00
CA TRP A 385 23.43 -20.08 18.78
C TRP A 385 22.48 -19.16 18.03
N CYS A 386 21.83 -19.66 16.97
CA CYS A 386 20.92 -18.84 16.18
C CYS A 386 19.69 -18.41 17.00
N ALA A 387 19.19 -19.26 17.90
CA ALA A 387 18.07 -18.92 18.77
C ALA A 387 18.39 -17.80 19.78
N GLU A 388 19.66 -17.65 20.19
CA GLU A 388 20.09 -16.58 21.10
C GLU A 388 20.54 -15.31 20.35
N ALA A 389 21.23 -15.45 19.22
CA ALA A 389 21.89 -14.35 18.53
C ALA A 389 21.01 -13.66 17.47
N VAL A 390 19.98 -14.33 16.97
CA VAL A 390 19.13 -13.82 15.88
C VAL A 390 17.69 -13.65 16.38
N ASP A 391 17.10 -12.52 16.00
CA ASP A 391 15.68 -12.21 16.23
C ASP A 391 14.83 -13.03 15.24
N LEU A 392 14.54 -14.29 15.61
CA LEU A 392 13.88 -15.26 14.73
C LEU A 392 12.38 -14.98 14.56
N ALA A 393 11.88 -15.16 13.33
CA ALA A 393 10.44 -15.18 13.09
C ALA A 393 9.74 -16.24 13.97
N PRO A 394 8.52 -15.96 14.49
CA PRO A 394 7.84 -16.85 15.43
C PRO A 394 7.64 -18.28 14.91
N ASP A 395 7.38 -18.47 13.62
CA ASP A 395 7.22 -19.79 13.01
C ASP A 395 8.53 -20.59 13.00
N VAL A 396 9.66 -19.93 12.75
CA VAL A 396 11.00 -20.52 12.84
C VAL A 396 11.29 -20.95 14.28
N GLY A 397 10.96 -20.08 15.24
CA GLY A 397 11.08 -20.37 16.67
C GLY A 397 10.26 -21.60 17.11
N GLU A 398 8.99 -21.70 16.68
CA GLU A 398 8.14 -22.87 16.95
C GLU A 398 8.72 -24.16 16.35
N GLU A 399 9.26 -24.12 15.14
CA GLU A 399 9.82 -25.30 14.47
C GLU A 399 11.06 -25.85 15.19
N ILE A 400 11.97 -24.97 15.65
CA ILE A 400 13.18 -25.41 16.36
C ILE A 400 12.92 -25.74 17.84
N ARG A 401 11.80 -25.27 18.40
CA ARG A 401 11.45 -25.47 19.82
C ARG A 401 11.41 -26.94 20.22
N GLU A 402 10.93 -27.84 19.36
CA GLU A 402 10.91 -29.29 19.65
C GLU A 402 12.32 -29.84 19.87
N VAL A 403 13.29 -29.39 19.06
CA VAL A 403 14.71 -29.77 19.20
C VAL A 403 15.26 -29.28 20.53
N LEU A 404 15.02 -28.01 20.87
CA LEU A 404 15.51 -27.39 22.11
C LEU A 404 14.92 -28.05 23.36
N VAL A 405 13.61 -28.30 23.37
CA VAL A 405 12.94 -29.03 24.46
C VAL A 405 13.51 -30.44 24.62
N GLY A 406 13.74 -31.14 23.50
CA GLY A 406 14.38 -32.46 23.52
C GLY A 406 15.76 -32.43 24.17
N VAL A 407 16.60 -31.46 23.82
CA VAL A 407 17.96 -31.32 24.37
C VAL A 407 17.94 -30.99 25.85
N ARG A 408 17.10 -30.03 26.27
CA ARG A 408 16.92 -29.67 27.68
C ARG A 408 16.49 -30.88 28.53
N THR A 409 15.56 -31.69 28.03
CA THR A 409 15.01 -32.85 28.77
C THR A 409 15.93 -34.07 28.78
N ALA A 410 16.86 -34.19 27.84
CA ALA A 410 17.78 -35.33 27.74
C ALA A 410 18.96 -35.27 28.75
N ALA A 411 19.07 -34.20 29.54
CA ALA A 411 20.19 -34.00 30.44
C ALA A 411 20.03 -34.78 31.76
N PRO A 412 20.97 -35.66 32.11
CA PRO A 412 20.97 -36.32 33.41
C PRO A 412 21.38 -35.35 34.52
N ASP A 413 20.77 -35.48 35.71
CA ASP A 413 21.12 -34.76 36.95
C ASP A 413 22.54 -35.10 37.52
N ALA A 414 23.40 -35.73 36.71
CA ALA A 414 24.72 -36.21 37.11
C ALA A 414 25.82 -35.15 36.92
N ALA A 415 26.95 -35.36 37.60
CA ALA A 415 28.18 -34.59 37.35
C ALA A 415 28.68 -34.80 35.90
N CYS A 416 29.37 -33.79 35.34
CA CYS A 416 29.96 -33.88 34.01
C CYS A 416 30.92 -35.08 33.93
N ALA A 417 30.87 -35.82 32.82
CA ALA A 417 31.70 -37.00 32.60
C ALA A 417 33.11 -36.67 32.07
N HIS A 418 33.46 -35.38 32.00
CA HIS A 418 34.74 -34.88 31.51
C HIS A 418 35.36 -33.89 32.51
N ASP A 419 36.68 -33.78 32.49
CA ASP A 419 37.45 -32.88 33.35
C ASP A 419 37.71 -31.50 32.71
N GLU A 420 37.41 -31.35 31.42
CA GLU A 420 37.54 -30.06 30.70
C GLU A 420 36.49 -29.03 31.17
N ALA A 421 36.86 -27.75 31.21
CA ALA A 421 35.89 -26.67 31.41
C ALA A 421 34.98 -26.54 30.17
N HIS A 422 33.70 -26.27 30.38
CA HIS A 422 32.77 -25.96 29.28
C HIS A 422 33.28 -24.75 28.47
N PRO A 423 32.94 -24.68 27.17
CA PRO A 423 33.24 -23.51 26.34
C PRO A 423 32.70 -22.21 26.96
N PRO A 424 33.37 -21.06 26.73
CA PRO A 424 32.88 -19.76 27.19
C PRO A 424 31.57 -19.39 26.49
N ALA A 425 30.82 -18.44 27.04
CA ALA A 425 29.50 -18.03 26.53
C ALA A 425 29.56 -17.30 25.17
N TYR A 426 30.68 -16.67 24.82
CA TYR A 426 30.84 -15.91 23.56
C TYR A 426 32.21 -16.18 22.90
N PRO A 427 32.47 -17.41 22.41
CA PRO A 427 33.66 -17.68 21.61
C PRO A 427 33.48 -17.13 20.18
N ASP A 428 34.56 -17.07 19.41
CA ASP A 428 34.48 -16.96 17.94
C ASP A 428 33.79 -18.22 17.40
N PHE A 429 32.46 -18.19 17.37
CA PHE A 429 31.62 -19.38 17.19
C PHE A 429 31.89 -20.05 15.84
N GLN A 430 32.14 -19.23 14.81
CA GLN A 430 32.56 -19.67 13.48
C GLN A 430 33.87 -20.48 13.55
N ALA A 431 34.94 -19.92 14.11
CA ALA A 431 36.23 -20.62 14.18
C ALA A 431 36.16 -21.90 15.03
N HIS A 432 35.43 -21.86 16.15
CA HIS A 432 35.27 -23.00 17.05
C HIS A 432 34.48 -24.15 16.41
N LEU A 433 33.35 -23.88 15.76
CA LEU A 433 32.54 -24.92 15.10
C LEU A 433 33.23 -25.50 13.87
N ASN A 434 33.90 -24.66 13.07
CA ASN A 434 34.68 -25.10 11.92
C ASN A 434 35.78 -26.09 12.34
N HIS A 435 36.54 -25.75 13.38
CA HIS A 435 37.55 -26.66 13.93
C HIS A 435 36.95 -27.91 14.57
N LEU A 436 35.81 -27.80 15.28
CA LEU A 436 35.14 -28.94 15.93
C LEU A 436 34.65 -29.98 14.91
N TYR A 437 34.11 -29.53 13.77
CA TYR A 437 33.63 -30.41 12.70
C TYR A 437 34.80 -31.03 11.90
N ALA A 438 35.74 -30.19 11.47
CA ALA A 438 36.81 -30.57 10.55
C ALA A 438 38.19 -30.08 11.04
N PRO A 439 38.74 -30.68 12.12
CA PRO A 439 39.97 -30.21 12.76
C PRO A 439 41.23 -30.35 11.89
N SER A 440 41.17 -31.16 10.82
CA SER A 440 42.24 -31.27 9.82
C SER A 440 42.19 -30.18 8.75
N GLU A 441 41.06 -29.48 8.62
CA GLU A 441 40.81 -28.48 7.58
C GLU A 441 40.89 -27.06 8.16
N PHE A 442 40.53 -26.87 9.43
CA PHE A 442 40.53 -25.58 10.11
C PHE A 442 41.49 -25.57 11.30
N ALA A 443 42.22 -24.45 11.46
CA ALA A 443 43.15 -24.27 12.57
C ALA A 443 42.41 -24.23 13.92
N ALA A 444 43.06 -24.71 14.99
CA ALA A 444 42.49 -24.62 16.32
C ALA A 444 42.44 -23.15 16.77
N PRO A 445 41.27 -22.61 17.17
CA PRO A 445 41.16 -21.27 17.74
C PRO A 445 41.80 -21.20 19.14
N GLU A 446 42.00 -19.97 19.64
CA GLU A 446 42.38 -19.77 21.03
C GLU A 446 41.32 -20.37 21.97
N GLU A 447 41.77 -21.01 23.05
CA GLU A 447 40.89 -21.72 23.99
C GLU A 447 40.00 -22.82 23.38
N ALA A 448 40.41 -23.45 22.27
CA ALA A 448 39.73 -24.61 21.71
C ALA A 448 39.43 -25.67 22.79
N ARG A 449 38.22 -26.24 22.74
CA ARG A 449 37.73 -27.31 23.63
C ARG A 449 37.41 -28.56 22.83
N GLY A 450 37.56 -29.72 23.45
CA GLY A 450 37.26 -31.00 22.81
C GLY A 450 35.77 -31.21 22.57
N ALA A 451 35.44 -32.19 21.73
CA ALA A 451 34.05 -32.58 21.48
C ALA A 451 33.31 -33.05 22.73
N GLU A 452 34.03 -33.57 23.74
CA GLU A 452 33.43 -33.98 25.02
C GLU A 452 32.91 -32.79 25.84
N ALA A 453 33.61 -31.67 25.83
CA ALA A 453 33.20 -30.45 26.54
C ALA A 453 32.03 -29.75 25.81
N TRP A 454 32.10 -29.64 24.48
CA TRP A 454 31.02 -29.09 23.64
C TRP A 454 29.77 -29.96 23.65
N GLY A 455 29.94 -31.29 23.64
CA GLY A 455 28.85 -32.27 23.64
C GLY A 455 28.32 -32.64 25.02
N CYS A 456 28.75 -31.94 26.08
CA CYS A 456 28.31 -32.23 27.43
C CYS A 456 26.80 -32.03 27.57
N PRO A 457 26.02 -33.06 27.96
CA PRO A 457 24.56 -32.94 28.06
C PRO A 457 24.11 -31.83 29.02
N ARG A 458 24.83 -31.64 30.12
CA ARG A 458 24.54 -30.56 31.10
C ARG A 458 24.79 -29.17 30.50
N TYR A 459 25.83 -29.02 29.70
CA TYR A 459 26.13 -27.75 29.02
C TYR A 459 25.07 -27.43 27.96
N LEU A 460 24.79 -28.39 27.08
CA LEU A 460 23.79 -28.24 26.02
C LEU A 460 22.39 -27.96 26.56
N ALA A 461 22.03 -28.53 27.72
CA ALA A 461 20.76 -28.25 28.36
C ALA A 461 20.64 -26.84 28.92
N GLY A 462 21.73 -26.28 29.45
CA GLY A 462 21.78 -24.88 29.87
C GLY A 462 21.58 -23.94 28.69
N LEU A 463 22.32 -24.15 27.60
CA LEU A 463 22.13 -23.38 26.36
C LEU A 463 20.70 -23.52 25.80
N ALA A 464 20.11 -24.73 25.87
CA ALA A 464 18.75 -24.94 25.41
C ALA A 464 17.71 -24.24 26.30
N GLU A 465 17.97 -24.09 27.60
CA GLU A 465 17.13 -23.32 28.53
C GLU A 465 17.21 -21.82 28.21
N ASP A 466 18.42 -21.28 28.06
CA ASP A 466 18.67 -19.88 27.70
C ASP A 466 18.00 -19.55 26.34
N ALA A 467 18.19 -20.38 25.32
CA ALA A 467 17.54 -20.23 24.02
C ALA A 467 16.00 -20.32 24.09
N LEU A 468 15.43 -21.19 24.94
CA LEU A 468 13.98 -21.28 25.11
C LEU A 468 13.40 -20.05 25.82
N ASP A 469 14.15 -19.46 26.75
CA ASP A 469 13.77 -18.23 27.43
C ASP A 469 13.84 -17.02 26.47
N THR A 470 14.75 -17.00 25.50
CA THR A 470 14.78 -16.00 24.42
C THR A 470 13.60 -16.12 23.46
N LEU A 471 13.12 -17.35 23.20
CA LEU A 471 11.99 -17.64 22.30
C LEU A 471 10.60 -17.50 22.94
N ALA A 472 10.51 -17.12 24.23
CA ALA A 472 9.28 -17.00 25.01
C ALA A 472 8.78 -15.56 25.09
#